data_AF-X1D251-F1
#
_entry.id   AF-X1D251-F1
#
_cell.length_a   1.000
_cell.length_b   1.000
_cell.length_c   1.000
_cell.angle_alpha   90.00
_cell.angle_beta   90.00
_cell.angle_gamma   90.00
#
_symmetry.space_group_name_H-M   'P 1'
#
loop_
_entity.id
_entity.type
_entity.pdbx_description
1 polymer ?
#
loop_
_entity_poly.entity_id
_entity_poly.type
_entity_poly.pdbx_seq_one_letter_code
_entity_poly.pdbx_strand_id
1 'polypeptide(L)'
;SDMDIIEYMDKNLTKCQSLILFCSESIKNSEAVKAEWHAFFYKCLKMKNLKIIPVFEKISDVPTLLGPYLHIEYNSSEFDNFIEKLHKNIVGSI
;
A
#
# COMPACT_ATOMS: atom_id res chain seq x y z
N SER A 1 -15.90 16.78 11.50
CA SER A 1 -16.49 16.06 10.37
C SER A 1 -15.37 15.24 9.77
N ASP A 2 -15.31 13.97 10.14
CA ASP A 2 -14.37 13.01 9.58
C ASP A 2 -14.67 12.91 8.08
N MET A 3 -13.77 13.41 7.24
CA MET A 3 -13.82 13.04 5.82
C MET A 3 -13.66 11.53 5.78
N ASP A 4 -14.60 10.84 5.14
CA ASP A 4 -14.48 9.43 4.86
C ASP A 4 -13.13 9.21 4.15
N ILE A 5 -12.29 8.33 4.72
CA ILE A 5 -10.95 8.03 4.22
C ILE A 5 -11.02 7.64 2.73
N ILE A 6 -12.13 7.02 2.32
CA ILE A 6 -12.43 6.66 0.93
C ILE A 6 -12.58 7.90 0.04
N GLU A 7 -13.29 8.93 0.48
CA GLU A 7 -13.46 10.17 -0.29
C GLU A 7 -12.13 10.93 -0.46
N TYR A 8 -11.33 10.98 0.60
CA TYR A 8 -10.00 11.60 0.53
C TYR A 8 -9.11 10.86 -0.47
N MET A 9 -9.13 9.53 -0.43
CA MET A 9 -8.34 8.69 -1.32
C MET A 9 -8.81 8.84 -2.77
N ASP A 10 -10.11 8.80 -3.04
CA ASP A 10 -10.69 8.99 -4.37
C ASP A 10 -10.28 10.31 -5.02
N LYS A 11 -10.20 11.38 -4.23
CA LYS A 11 -9.80 12.71 -4.71
C LYS A 11 -8.31 12.82 -5.06
N ASN A 12 -7.46 11.97 -4.47
CA ASN A 12 -6.01 12.12 -4.54
C ASN A 12 -5.30 11.01 -5.31
N LEU A 13 -5.85 9.79 -5.39
CA LEU A 13 -5.25 8.66 -6.10
C LEU A 13 -4.91 8.98 -7.57
N THR A 14 -5.77 9.75 -8.24
CA THR A 14 -5.56 10.15 -9.65
C THR A 14 -4.39 11.11 -9.85
N LYS A 15 -3.90 11.73 -8.77
CA LYS A 15 -2.78 12.68 -8.78
C LYS A 15 -1.45 12.02 -8.41
N CYS A 16 -1.48 10.75 -7.99
CA CYS A 16 -0.31 10.02 -7.53
C CYS A 16 0.25 9.12 -8.62
N GLN A 17 1.59 9.03 -8.69
CA GLN A 17 2.29 8.04 -9.51
C GLN A 17 2.59 6.76 -8.72
N SER A 18 2.79 6.90 -7.41
CA SER A 18 3.05 5.80 -6.48
C SER A 18 2.11 5.86 -5.28
N LEU A 19 1.66 4.70 -4.83
CA LEU A 19 0.86 4.49 -3.63
C LEU A 19 1.64 3.56 -2.69
N ILE A 20 2.01 4.07 -1.51
CA ILE A 20 2.65 3.29 -0.46
C ILE A 20 1.56 2.74 0.45
N LEU A 21 1.56 1.43 0.67
CA LEU A 21 0.55 0.75 1.44
C LEU A 21 1.17 0.04 2.63
N PHE A 22 0.82 0.42 3.84
CA PHE A 22 1.26 -0.26 5.06
C PHE A 22 0.32 -1.43 5.40
N CYS A 23 0.81 -2.64 5.17
CA CYS A 23 0.14 -3.89 5.51
C CYS A 23 0.48 -4.27 6.96
N SER A 24 -0.52 -4.28 7.83
CA SER A 24 -0.39 -4.70 9.23
C SER A 24 -1.51 -5.66 9.62
N GLU A 25 -1.32 -6.39 10.73
CA GLU A 25 -2.32 -7.34 11.28
C GLU A 25 -3.70 -6.70 11.52
N SER A 26 -3.76 -5.38 11.75
CA SER A 26 -5.01 -4.65 11.98
C SER A 26 -6.06 -4.83 10.88
N ILE A 27 -5.63 -5.05 9.63
CA ILE A 27 -6.51 -5.27 8.47
C ILE A 27 -7.31 -6.59 8.60
N LYS A 28 -6.82 -7.55 9.39
CA LYS A 28 -7.43 -8.88 9.54
C LYS A 28 -8.56 -8.93 10.57
N ASN A 29 -8.66 -7.93 11.45
CA ASN A 29 -9.49 -8.01 12.67
C ASN A 29 -10.93 -7.46 12.50
N SER A 30 -11.28 -6.90 11.34
CA SER A 30 -12.62 -6.37 11.08
C SER A 30 -13.07 -6.71 9.66
N GLU A 31 -14.20 -7.41 9.53
CA GLU A 31 -14.79 -7.77 8.22
C GLU A 31 -15.21 -6.53 7.42
N ALA A 32 -15.68 -5.46 8.10
CA ALA A 32 -16.02 -4.19 7.44
C ALA A 32 -14.78 -3.53 6.84
N VAL A 33 -13.71 -3.44 7.63
CA VAL A 33 -12.40 -2.92 7.18
C VAL A 33 -11.89 -3.75 6.01
N LYS A 34 -11.93 -5.07 6.11
CA LYS A 34 -11.50 -5.98 5.05
C LYS A 34 -12.25 -5.77 3.73
N ALA A 35 -13.56 -5.53 3.78
CA ALA A 35 -14.39 -5.29 2.60
C ALA A 35 -14.07 -3.94 1.94
N GLU A 36 -13.95 -2.87 2.73
CA GLU A 36 -13.57 -1.53 2.26
C GLU A 36 -12.17 -1.55 1.61
N TRP A 37 -11.21 -2.18 2.28
CA TRP A 37 -9.85 -2.33 1.77
C TRP A 37 -9.81 -3.17 0.49
N HIS A 38 -10.60 -4.24 0.38
CA HIS A 38 -10.68 -5.03 -0.86
C HIS A 38 -11.19 -4.20 -2.04
N ALA A 39 -12.28 -3.44 -1.83
CA ALA A 39 -12.84 -2.58 -2.87
C ALA A 39 -11.84 -1.51 -3.30
N PHE A 40 -11.15 -0.91 -2.33
CA PHE A 40 -10.09 0.06 -2.57
C PHE A 40 -8.92 -0.55 -3.37
N PHE A 41 -8.40 -1.70 -2.95
CA PHE A 41 -7.31 -2.35 -3.67
C PHE A 41 -7.72 -2.67 -5.08
N TYR A 42 -8.90 -3.27 -5.26
CA TYR A 42 -9.42 -3.58 -6.59
C TYR A 42 -9.51 -2.35 -7.50
N LYS A 43 -9.85 -1.17 -6.96
CA LYS A 43 -9.83 0.09 -7.69
C LYS A 43 -8.40 0.50 -8.07
N CYS A 44 -7.46 0.44 -7.13
CA CYS A 44 -6.06 0.78 -7.39
C CYS A 44 -5.42 -0.13 -8.44
N LEU A 45 -5.70 -1.44 -8.40
CA LEU A 45 -5.22 -2.41 -9.38
C LEU A 45 -5.67 -2.08 -10.82
N LYS A 46 -6.78 -1.36 -10.99
CA LYS A 46 -7.29 -0.93 -12.31
C LYS A 46 -6.66 0.37 -12.80
N MET A 47 -5.92 1.09 -11.96
CA MET A 47 -5.27 2.35 -12.34
C MET A 47 -3.94 2.04 -13.03
N LYS A 48 -3.94 2.07 -14.37
CA LYS A 48 -2.79 1.70 -15.21
C LYS A 48 -1.46 2.41 -14.90
N ASN A 49 -1.52 3.60 -14.29
CA ASN A 49 -0.35 4.45 -14.04
C ASN A 49 0.00 4.57 -12.55
N LEU A 50 -0.67 3.79 -11.67
CA LEU A 50 -0.41 3.84 -10.24
C LEU A 50 0.50 2.68 -9.83
N LYS A 51 1.71 2.98 -9.38
CA LYS A 51 2.62 2.00 -8.80
C LYS A 51 2.24 1.73 -7.35
N ILE A 52 1.77 0.54 -7.05
CA ILE A 52 1.45 0.13 -5.68
C ILE A 52 2.70 -0.49 -5.05
N ILE A 53 3.09 -0.01 -3.87
CA ILE A 53 4.26 -0.47 -3.10
C ILE A 53 3.76 -0.94 -1.73
N PRO A 54 3.47 -2.24 -1.56
CA PRO A 54 3.15 -2.81 -0.26
C PRO A 54 4.38 -2.79 0.66
N VAL A 55 4.20 -2.28 1.87
CA VAL A 55 5.17 -2.25 2.97
C VAL A 55 4.62 -3.11 4.10
N PHE A 56 5.41 -4.03 4.63
CA PHE A 56 4.94 -4.99 5.63
C PHE A 56 6.05 -5.37 6.61
N GLU A 57 5.69 -5.73 7.84
CA GLU A 57 6.61 -6.34 8.81
C GLU A 57 6.68 -7.86 8.65
N LYS A 58 5.55 -8.50 8.33
CA LYS A 58 5.47 -9.94 8.08
C LYS A 58 4.78 -10.18 6.75
N ILE A 59 5.30 -11.09 5.93
CA ILE A 59 4.71 -11.41 4.63
C ILE A 59 3.25 -11.90 4.76
N SER A 60 2.91 -12.51 5.90
CA SER A 60 1.56 -12.95 6.22
C SER A 60 0.56 -11.79 6.35
N ASP A 61 1.02 -10.55 6.50
CA ASP A 61 0.18 -9.35 6.56
C ASP A 61 -0.16 -8.80 5.17
N VAL A 62 0.51 -9.29 4.12
CA VAL A 62 0.23 -8.89 2.75
C VAL A 62 -0.98 -9.66 2.22
N PRO A 63 -2.07 -8.97 1.83
CA PRO A 63 -3.19 -9.61 1.14
C PRO A 63 -2.74 -10.36 -0.12
N THR A 64 -3.27 -11.55 -0.36
CA THR A 64 -2.90 -12.40 -1.52
C THR A 64 -3.01 -11.67 -2.86
N LEU A 65 -3.99 -10.76 -3.00
CA LEU A 65 -4.19 -9.96 -4.21
C LEU A 65 -2.99 -9.03 -4.54
N LEU A 66 -2.18 -8.68 -3.53
CA LEU A 66 -0.99 -7.86 -3.67
C LEU A 66 0.30 -8.68 -3.86
N GLY A 67 0.21 -10.01 -3.78
CA GLY A 67 1.35 -10.91 -3.97
C GLY A 67 2.16 -10.68 -5.25
N PRO A 68 1.53 -10.37 -6.40
CA PRO A 68 2.26 -10.06 -7.64
C PRO A 68 3.01 -8.71 -7.65
N TYR A 69 2.78 -7.83 -6.67
CA TYR A 69 3.38 -6.50 -6.62
C TYR A 69 4.74 -6.52 -5.92
N LEU A 70 5.63 -5.64 -6.35
CA LEU A 70 6.92 -5.44 -5.70
C LEU A 70 6.69 -4.89 -4.29
N HIS A 71 7.04 -5.70 -3.30
CA HIS A 71 6.77 -5.43 -1.90
C HIS A 71 8.08 -5.17 -1.14
N ILE A 72 8.02 -4.34 -0.11
CA ILE A 72 9.15 -3.91 0.70
C ILE A 72 8.91 -4.36 2.14
N GLU A 73 9.82 -5.19 2.65
CA GLU A 73 9.81 -5.56 4.06
C GLU A 73 10.37 -4.42 4.91
N TYR A 74 9.67 -4.09 5.98
CA TYR A 74 10.09 -3.14 6.99
C TYR A 74 10.77 -3.89 8.14
N ASN A 75 12.02 -3.54 8.40
CA ASN A 75 12.79 -3.97 9.57
C ASN A 75 13.30 -2.74 10.31
N SER A 76 12.88 -2.55 11.55
CA SER A 76 13.26 -1.39 12.36
C SER A 76 14.76 -1.32 12.65
N SER A 77 15.45 -2.47 12.66
CA SER A 77 16.91 -2.54 12.84
C SER A 77 17.69 -2.10 11.60
N GLU A 78 17.01 -1.98 10.45
CA GLU A 78 17.57 -1.60 9.16
C GLU A 78 16.82 -0.40 8.56
N PHE A 79 16.43 0.56 9.39
CA PHE A 79 15.58 1.69 8.99
C PHE A 79 16.14 2.47 7.79
N ASP A 80 17.44 2.79 7.80
CA ASP A 80 18.07 3.54 6.71
C ASP A 80 18.00 2.77 5.38
N ASN A 81 18.30 1.47 5.41
CA ASN A 81 18.18 0.57 4.26
C ASN A 81 16.74 0.47 3.76
N PHE A 82 15.76 0.45 4.66
CA PHE A 82 14.34 0.49 4.31
C PHE A 82 13.99 1.79 3.57
N ILE A 83 14.43 2.95 4.07
CA ILE A 83 14.20 4.25 3.43
C ILE A 83 14.86 4.31 2.05
N GLU A 84 16.08 3.81 1.89
CA GLU A 84 16.76 3.73 0.59
C GLU A 84 15.99 2.86 -0.42
N LYS A 85 15.57 1.66 0.01
CA LYS A 85 14.76 0.76 -0.81
C LYS A 85 13.43 1.40 -1.21
N LEU A 86 12.76 2.07 -0.27
CA LEU A 86 11.49 2.75 -0.52
C LEU A 86 11.67 3.91 -1.50
N HIS A 87 12.67 4.76 -1.28
CA HIS A 87 12.99 5.88 -2.18
C HIS A 87 13.28 5.40 -3.60
N LYS A 88 14.13 4.37 -3.76
CA LYS A 88 14.43 3.76 -5.06
C LYS A 88 13.17 3.25 -5.76
N ASN A 89 12.22 2.70 -5.00
CA ASN A 89 10.96 2.23 -5.55
C ASN A 89 9.97 3.35 -5.90
N ILE A 90 10.03 4.50 -5.24
CA ILE A 90 9.17 5.65 -5.58
C ILE A 90 9.68 6.36 -6.84
N VAL A 91 10.98 6.65 -6.90
CA VAL A 91 11.58 7.45 -7.99
C VAL A 91 11.83 6.60 -9.26
N GLY A 92 11.94 5.28 -9.09
CA GLY A 92 12.38 4.38 -10.16
C GLY A 92 13.90 4.36 -10.29
N SER A 93 14.47 3.24 -10.76
CA SER A 93 15.88 3.20 -11.13
C SER A 93 16.11 4.15 -12.31
N ILE A 94 17.02 5.11 -12.15
CA ILE A 94 17.64 5.85 -13.26
C ILE A 94 18.41 4.84 -14.13
#